data_AF-A0A6B3GWC8-F1
#
_entry.id   AF-A0A6B3GWC8-F1
#
_cell.length_a   1.000
_cell.length_b   1.000
_cell.length_c   1.000
_cell.angle_alpha   90.00
_cell.angle_beta   90.00
_cell.angle_gamma   90.00
#
_symmetry.space_group_name_H-M   'P 1'
#
loop_
_entity.id
_entity.type
_entity.pdbx_description
1 polymer ?
#
loop_
_entity_poly.entity_id
_entity_poly.type
_entity_poly.pdbx_seq_one_letter_code
_entity_poly.pdbx_strand_id
1 'polypeptide(L)'
;TKPILYRHFGDKGGLYRALAKRHTDALLSALRAALDAPAERRARVEATLDTYLAAIEARPQVYRFLMHPADGAADTADASPSAEQGFDVGRHSAPLLRRLGEELGQVIVERVDLGPDSEQTARIWGHGIVGM
;
A
#
# COMPACT_ATOMS: atom_id res chain seq x y z
N THR A 1 0.70 -6.16 28.12
CA THR A 1 1.59 -7.33 27.96
C THR A 1 1.49 -7.84 26.53
N LYS A 2 2.62 -8.15 25.86
CA LYS A 2 2.69 -8.80 24.53
C LYS A 2 1.58 -9.85 24.25
N PRO A 3 1.19 -10.73 25.21
CA PRO A 3 0.12 -11.72 24.99
C PRO A 3 -1.29 -11.14 24.77
N ILE A 4 -1.58 -9.91 25.19
CA ILE A 4 -2.92 -9.31 25.02
C ILE A 4 -3.11 -8.80 23.58
N LEU A 5 -2.07 -8.19 23.00
CA LEU A 5 -2.11 -7.68 21.62
C LEU A 5 -2.32 -8.82 20.62
N TYR A 6 -1.61 -9.94 20.75
CA TYR A 6 -1.75 -11.06 19.82
C TYR A 6 -3.12 -11.76 19.93
N ARG A 7 -3.77 -11.75 21.09
CA ARG A 7 -5.10 -12.34 21.25
C ARG A 7 -6.17 -11.65 20.39
N HIS A 8 -6.06 -10.33 20.20
CA HIS A 8 -7.01 -9.58 19.36
C HIS A 8 -6.81 -9.81 17.86
N PHE A 9 -5.61 -10.19 17.45
CA PHE A 9 -5.25 -10.34 16.03
C PHE A 9 -4.92 -11.80 15.64
N GLY A 10 -5.08 -12.74 16.57
CA GLY A 10 -4.70 -14.15 16.43
C GLY A 10 -3.20 -14.37 16.60
N ASP A 11 -2.39 -13.71 15.78
CA ASP A 11 -0.93 -13.84 15.76
C ASP A 11 -0.24 -12.52 15.35
N LYS A 12 1.09 -12.56 15.26
CA LYS A 12 1.91 -11.44 14.77
C LYS A 12 1.53 -11.07 13.33
N GLY A 13 1.18 -12.04 12.49
CA GLY A 13 0.74 -11.82 11.10
C GLY A 13 -0.59 -11.07 10.99
N GLY A 14 -1.54 -11.34 11.87
CA GLY A 14 -2.83 -10.65 11.93
C GLY A 14 -2.70 -9.22 12.39
N LEU A 15 -1.79 -8.94 13.34
CA LEU A 15 -1.47 -7.57 13.75
C LEU A 15 -0.91 -6.78 12.54
N TYR A 16 -0.03 -7.39 11.76
CA TYR A 16 0.51 -6.77 10.55
C TYR A 16 -0.56 -6.53 9.48
N ARG A 17 -1.43 -7.51 9.20
CA ARG A 17 -2.55 -7.33 8.25
C ARG A 17 -3.47 -6.19 8.67
N ALA A 18 -3.79 -6.08 9.96
CA ALA A 18 -4.62 -5.00 10.48
C ALA A 18 -3.93 -3.63 10.34
N LEU A 19 -2.63 -3.56 10.64
CA LEU A 19 -1.84 -2.35 10.49
C LEU A 19 -1.77 -1.91 9.03
N ALA A 20 -1.45 -2.85 8.14
CA ALA A 20 -1.36 -2.59 6.71
C ALA A 20 -2.70 -2.13 6.13
N LYS A 21 -3.81 -2.82 6.44
CA LYS A 21 -5.16 -2.41 6.05
C LYS A 21 -5.45 -0.97 6.50
N ARG A 22 -5.21 -0.64 7.77
CA ARG A 22 -5.46 0.69 8.31
C ARG A 22 -4.69 1.78 7.56
N HIS A 23 -3.41 1.54 7.23
CA HIS A 23 -2.60 2.52 6.53
C HIS A 23 -2.97 2.66 5.06
N THR A 24 -3.24 1.55 4.38
CA THR A 24 -3.74 1.52 3.00
C THR A 24 -5.07 2.26 2.87
N ASP A 25 -6.03 2.00 3.76
CA ASP A 25 -7.33 2.66 3.71
C ASP A 25 -7.21 4.18 3.92
N ALA A 26 -6.32 4.62 4.83
CA ALA A 26 -6.05 6.04 5.05
C ALA A 26 -5.41 6.71 3.82
N LEU A 27 -4.47 6.03 3.15
CA LEU A 27 -3.86 6.53 1.92
C LEU A 27 -4.90 6.65 0.80
N LEU A 28 -5.70 5.61 0.56
CA LEU A 28 -6.78 5.64 -0.44
C LEU A 28 -7.77 6.77 -0.19
N SER A 29 -8.13 7.01 1.07
CA SER A 29 -9.02 8.11 1.43
C SER A 29 -8.44 9.47 1.05
N ALA A 30 -7.14 9.68 1.26
CA ALA A 30 -6.47 10.93 0.91
C ALA A 30 -6.37 11.12 -0.62
N LEU A 31 -6.02 10.06 -1.35
CA LEU A 31 -5.92 10.10 -2.81
C LEU A 31 -7.28 10.37 -3.47
N ARG A 32 -8.35 9.75 -2.96
CA ARG A 32 -9.73 10.04 -3.41
C ARG A 32 -10.09 11.51 -3.18
N ALA A 33 -9.76 12.05 -2.01
CA ALA A 33 -10.03 13.47 -1.73
C ALA A 33 -9.27 14.41 -2.68
N ALA A 34 -8.02 14.09 -3.05
CA ALA A 34 -7.25 14.84 -4.02
C ALA A 34 -7.83 14.76 -5.44
N LEU A 35 -8.29 13.58 -5.86
CA LEU A 35 -8.94 13.37 -7.15
C LEU A 35 -10.32 14.06 -7.25
N ASP A 36 -11.01 14.19 -6.12
CA ASP A 36 -12.32 14.84 -6.01
C ASP A 36 -12.24 16.36 -5.89
N ALA A 37 -11.05 16.92 -5.68
CA ALA A 37 -10.86 18.36 -5.57
C ALA A 37 -11.26 19.08 -6.88
N PRO A 38 -11.96 20.23 -6.81
CA PRO A 38 -12.34 20.99 -7.99
C PRO A 38 -11.11 21.65 -8.61
N ALA A 39 -10.50 20.98 -9.59
CA ALA A 39 -9.35 21.49 -10.32
C ALA A 39 -9.34 21.01 -11.78
N GLU A 40 -8.56 21.67 -12.62
CA GLU A 40 -8.30 21.23 -14.00
C GLU A 40 -7.64 19.85 -14.03
N ARG A 41 -7.81 19.12 -15.14
CA ARG A 41 -7.38 17.71 -15.28
C ARG A 41 -5.93 17.49 -14.83
N ARG A 42 -5.01 18.31 -15.32
CA ARG A 42 -3.58 18.23 -14.99
C ARG A 42 -3.33 18.50 -13.50
N ALA A 43 -3.97 19.52 -12.94
CA ALA A 43 -3.80 19.91 -11.55
C ALA A 43 -4.33 18.83 -10.58
N ARG A 44 -5.39 18.10 -10.93
CA ARG A 44 -5.86 16.94 -10.13
C ARG A 44 -4.83 15.82 -10.08
N VAL A 45 -4.19 15.51 -11.22
CA VAL A 45 -3.14 14.49 -11.28
C VAL A 45 -1.94 14.90 -10.44
N GLU A 46 -1.47 16.15 -10.60
CA GLU A 46 -0.35 16.70 -9.81
C GLU A 46 -0.66 16.66 -8.31
N ALA A 47 -1.85 17.14 -7.90
CA ALA A 47 -2.25 17.11 -6.49
C ALA A 47 -2.37 15.69 -5.91
N THR A 48 -2.77 14.71 -6.74
CA THR A 48 -2.84 13.30 -6.33
C THR A 48 -1.46 12.70 -6.14
N LEU A 49 -0.51 13.00 -7.04
CA LEU A 49 0.89 12.59 -6.89
C LEU A 49 1.53 13.24 -5.67
N ASP A 50 1.32 14.54 -5.47
CA ASP A 50 1.80 15.26 -4.28
C ASP A 50 1.23 14.64 -3.00
N THR A 51 -0.06 14.30 -2.99
CA THR A 51 -0.71 13.63 -1.84
C THR A 51 -0.10 12.27 -1.56
N TYR A 52 0.18 11.48 -2.62
CA TYR A 52 0.83 10.18 -2.49
C TYR A 52 2.24 10.31 -1.88
N LEU A 53 3.07 11.19 -2.46
CA LEU A 53 4.44 11.41 -2.01
C LEU A 53 4.48 11.99 -0.59
N ALA A 54 3.64 12.98 -0.28
CA ALA A 54 3.54 13.56 1.06
C ALA A 54 3.12 12.51 2.11
N ALA A 55 2.22 11.57 1.75
CA ALA A 55 1.84 10.48 2.65
C ALA A 55 3.00 9.52 2.93
N ILE A 56 3.86 9.26 1.94
CA ILE A 56 5.09 8.47 2.09
C ILE A 56 6.08 9.22 3.00
N GLU A 57 6.34 10.49 2.69
CA GLU A 57 7.29 11.35 3.41
C GLU A 57 6.90 11.56 4.87
N ALA A 58 5.60 11.65 5.17
CA ALA A 58 5.12 11.80 6.53
C ALA A 58 5.39 10.57 7.40
N ARG A 59 5.46 9.37 6.80
CA ARG A 59 5.59 8.08 7.51
C ARG A 59 6.44 7.08 6.74
N PRO A 60 7.74 7.37 6.53
CA PRO A 60 8.60 6.56 5.67
C PRO A 60 8.78 5.14 6.20
N GLN A 61 8.72 4.93 7.53
CA GLN A 61 8.81 3.59 8.12
C GLN A 61 7.58 2.73 7.86
N VAL A 62 6.39 3.34 7.75
CA VAL A 62 5.18 2.60 7.37
C VAL A 62 5.27 2.18 5.91
N TYR A 63 5.73 3.08 5.04
CA TYR A 63 5.98 2.76 3.64
C TYR A 63 7.02 1.66 3.48
N ARG A 64 8.19 1.78 4.14
CA ARG A 64 9.22 0.72 4.17
C ARG A 64 8.66 -0.59 4.70
N PHE A 65 7.86 -0.54 5.77
CA PHE A 65 7.22 -1.72 6.33
C PHE A 65 6.26 -2.41 5.33
N LEU A 66 5.55 -1.63 4.50
CA LEU A 66 4.65 -2.16 3.46
C LEU A 66 5.39 -2.65 2.22
N MET A 67 6.50 -1.99 1.84
CA MET A 67 7.19 -2.17 0.56
C MET A 67 8.45 -3.03 0.63
N HIS A 68 9.15 -3.02 1.76
CA HIS A 68 10.40 -3.75 1.99
C HIS A 68 10.19 -4.77 3.10
N PRO A 69 9.73 -5.98 2.74
CA PRO A 69 9.96 -7.17 3.53
C PRO A 69 11.37 -7.18 4.09
N ALA A 70 11.54 -7.36 5.40
CA ALA A 70 12.87 -7.60 5.92
C ALA A 70 13.42 -8.89 5.28
N ASP A 71 14.51 -8.78 4.53
CA ASP A 71 15.37 -9.90 4.07
C ASP A 71 16.10 -10.56 5.25
N GLY A 72 15.38 -10.85 6.33
CA GLY A 72 15.94 -11.21 7.64
C GLY A 72 16.13 -12.71 7.87
N ALA A 73 16.00 -13.55 6.85
CA ALA A 73 16.06 -15.01 7.02
C ALA A 73 17.20 -15.70 6.24
N ALA A 74 17.99 -14.99 5.43
CA ALA A 74 18.95 -15.63 4.53
C ALA A 74 20.41 -15.68 5.02
N ASP A 75 20.83 -14.93 6.05
CA ASP A 75 22.26 -14.75 6.38
C ASP A 75 22.64 -15.00 7.85
N THR A 76 22.15 -16.06 8.48
CA THR A 76 22.83 -16.61 9.68
C THR A 76 22.85 -18.14 9.63
N ALA A 77 23.99 -18.70 9.24
CA ALA A 77 24.27 -20.14 9.17
C ALA A 77 24.37 -20.86 10.54
N ASP A 78 24.00 -20.21 11.65
CA ASP A 78 24.04 -20.81 12.99
C ASP A 78 22.91 -20.23 13.88
N ALA A 79 21.71 -20.83 13.80
CA ALA A 79 20.69 -20.69 14.85
C ALA A 79 19.70 -21.86 14.80
N SER A 80 19.51 -22.51 15.94
CA SER A 80 18.63 -23.67 16.15
C SER A 80 17.19 -23.45 15.64
N PRO A 81 16.46 -24.51 15.24
CA PRO A 81 15.10 -24.41 14.73
C PRO A 81 14.13 -24.16 15.89
N SER A 82 14.05 -22.91 16.34
CA SER A 82 12.99 -22.45 17.24
C SER A 82 11.83 -21.95 16.39
N ALA A 83 10.63 -22.46 16.66
CA ALA A 83 9.42 -22.29 15.89
C ALA A 83 8.85 -20.85 15.89
N GLU A 84 9.50 -19.93 15.18
CA GLU A 84 8.88 -18.70 14.68
C GLU A 84 9.11 -18.65 13.17
N GLN A 85 8.30 -19.41 12.42
CA GLN A 85 8.26 -19.35 10.95
C GLN A 85 8.07 -17.89 10.54
N GLY A 86 9.10 -17.35 9.89
CA GLY A 86 9.21 -15.96 9.51
C GLY A 86 8.00 -15.49 8.73
N PHE A 87 7.51 -14.31 9.09
CA PHE A 87 6.48 -13.59 8.36
C PHE A 87 7.03 -13.29 6.95
N ASP A 88 6.52 -14.00 5.94
CA ASP A 88 6.84 -13.75 4.53
C ASP A 88 6.10 -12.49 4.08
N VAL A 89 6.71 -11.33 4.35
CA VAL A 89 6.11 -10.01 4.10
C VAL A 89 5.82 -9.84 2.61
N GLY A 90 6.62 -10.42 1.70
CA GLY A 90 6.39 -10.32 0.24
C GLY A 90 5.09 -11.00 -0.18
N ARG A 91 4.78 -12.16 0.40
CA ARG A 91 3.50 -12.85 0.21
C ARG A 91 2.31 -12.07 0.76
N HIS A 92 2.54 -11.21 1.76
CA HIS A 92 1.49 -10.45 2.44
C HIS A 92 1.33 -9.01 1.93
N SER A 93 2.36 -8.40 1.34
CA SER A 93 2.32 -7.05 0.76
C SER A 93 1.79 -7.03 -0.67
N ALA A 94 2.09 -8.05 -1.48
CA ALA A 94 1.62 -8.12 -2.87
C ALA A 94 0.08 -8.00 -3.03
N PRO A 95 -0.76 -8.65 -2.20
CA PRO A 95 -2.21 -8.44 -2.25
C PRO A 95 -2.64 -7.00 -1.93
N LEU A 96 -1.91 -6.33 -1.03
CA LEU A 96 -2.18 -4.94 -0.65
C LEU A 96 -1.80 -3.96 -1.76
N LEU A 97 -0.63 -4.13 -2.37
CA LEU A 97 -0.18 -3.31 -3.50
C LEU A 97 -1.09 -3.49 -4.72
N ARG A 98 -1.48 -4.73 -5.01
CA ARG A 98 -2.45 -5.00 -6.07
C ARG A 98 -3.78 -4.31 -5.80
N ARG A 99 -4.32 -4.42 -4.58
CA ARG A 99 -5.56 -3.73 -4.18
C ARG A 99 -5.43 -2.21 -4.30
N LEU A 100 -4.30 -1.63 -3.88
CA LEU A 100 -4.02 -0.20 -4.02
C LEU A 100 -4.05 0.23 -5.49
N GLY A 101 -3.37 -0.51 -6.38
CA GLY A 101 -3.34 -0.21 -7.81
C GLY A 101 -4.70 -0.34 -8.48
N GLU A 102 -5.48 -1.37 -8.11
CA GLU A 102 -6.85 -1.57 -8.60
C GLU A 102 -7.78 -0.42 -8.19
N GLU A 103 -7.77 -0.05 -6.91
CA GLU A 103 -8.58 1.04 -6.36
C GLU A 103 -8.19 2.40 -6.98
N LEU A 104 -6.89 2.67 -7.12
CA LEU A 104 -6.41 3.88 -7.80
C LEU A 104 -6.84 3.91 -9.27
N GLY A 105 -6.72 2.78 -9.97
CA GLY A 105 -7.18 2.65 -11.36
C GLY A 105 -8.67 2.96 -11.49
N GLN A 106 -9.51 2.43 -10.59
CA GLN A 106 -10.95 2.73 -10.60
C GLN A 106 -11.24 4.22 -10.39
N VAL A 107 -10.62 4.85 -9.41
CA VAL A 107 -10.86 6.28 -9.16
C VAL A 107 -10.37 7.12 -10.35
N ILE A 108 -9.27 6.76 -10.99
CA ILE A 108 -8.78 7.45 -12.19
C ILE A 108 -9.78 7.32 -13.35
N VAL A 109 -10.31 6.12 -13.63
CA VAL A 109 -11.34 5.93 -14.68
C VAL A 109 -12.57 6.78 -14.42
N GLU A 110 -13.05 6.83 -13.18
CA GLU A 110 -14.27 7.55 -12.83
C GLU A 110 -14.12 9.07 -12.90
N ARG A 111 -12.90 9.58 -12.64
CA ARG A 111 -12.68 11.02 -12.39
C ARG A 111 -11.81 11.71 -13.44
N VAL A 112 -11.13 10.97 -14.30
CA VAL A 112 -10.22 11.49 -15.33
C VAL A 112 -10.65 10.98 -16.70
N ASP A 113 -10.99 11.91 -17.60
CA ASP A 113 -11.16 11.58 -19.02
C ASP A 113 -9.78 11.34 -19.66
N LEU A 114 -9.47 10.08 -19.90
CA LEU A 114 -8.24 9.61 -20.55
C LEU A 114 -8.45 9.27 -22.04
N GLY A 115 -9.64 9.52 -22.59
CA GLY A 115 -9.98 9.17 -23.97
C GLY A 115 -10.39 7.68 -24.15
N PRO A 116 -10.28 7.14 -25.38
CA PRO A 116 -10.90 5.86 -25.77
C PRO A 116 -10.37 4.64 -25.00
N ASP A 117 -9.13 4.70 -24.49
CA ASP A 117 -8.49 3.60 -23.75
C ASP A 117 -8.48 3.81 -22.23
N SER A 118 -9.40 4.65 -21.72
CA SER A 118 -9.40 5.12 -20.33
C SER A 118 -9.24 4.00 -19.30
N GLU A 119 -9.97 2.90 -19.44
CA GLU A 119 -9.88 1.78 -18.50
C GLU A 119 -8.50 1.09 -18.48
N GLN A 120 -7.85 0.97 -19.64
CA GLN A 120 -6.54 0.34 -19.73
C GLN A 120 -5.47 1.29 -19.20
N THR A 121 -5.49 2.55 -19.64
CA THR A 121 -4.55 3.57 -19.21
C THR A 121 -4.63 3.81 -17.71
N ALA A 122 -5.84 3.90 -17.14
CA ALA A 122 -6.02 4.07 -15.70
C ALA A 122 -5.53 2.87 -14.89
N ARG A 123 -5.73 1.63 -15.36
CA ARG A 123 -5.17 0.44 -14.72
C ARG A 123 -3.64 0.46 -14.73
N ILE A 124 -3.04 0.79 -15.88
CA ILE A 124 -1.58 0.91 -16.01
C ILE A 124 -1.05 1.99 -15.07
N TRP A 125 -1.72 3.14 -14.98
CA TRP A 125 -1.32 4.24 -14.10
C TRP A 125 -1.50 3.88 -12.63
N GLY A 126 -2.62 3.27 -12.25
CA GLY A 126 -2.86 2.83 -10.88
C GLY A 126 -1.78 1.86 -10.40
N HIS A 127 -1.42 0.87 -11.22
CA HIS A 127 -0.34 -0.05 -10.90
C HIS A 127 1.06 0.58 -11.01
N GLY A 128 1.30 1.48 -11.95
CA GLY A 128 2.59 2.16 -12.12
C GLY A 128 2.90 3.16 -11.00
N ILE A 129 1.90 3.85 -10.45
CA ILE A 129 2.05 4.75 -9.30
C ILE A 129 2.35 3.96 -8.02
N VAL A 130 1.73 2.79 -7.86
CA VAL A 130 1.88 1.93 -6.67
C VAL A 130 3.10 1.01 -6.74
N GLY A 131 3.56 0.69 -7.94
CA GLY A 131 4.53 -0.37 -8.23
C GLY A 131 5.67 0.03 -9.17
N MET A 132 6.16 1.26 -9.05
CA MET A 132 7.62 1.44 -8.92
C MET A 132 8.09 0.74 -7.64
#